data_AF-H5SKY9-F1
#
_entry.id   AF-H5SKY9-F1
#
_cell.length_a   1.000
_cell.length_b   1.000
_cell.length_c   1.000
_cell.angle_alpha   90.00
_cell.angle_beta   90.00
_cell.angle_gamma   90.00
#
_symmetry.space_group_name_H-M   'P 1'
#
loop_
_entity.id
_entity.type
_entity.pdbx_description
1 polymer ?
#
loop_
_entity_poly.entity_id
_entity_poly.type
_entity_poly.pdbx_seq_one_letter_code
_entity_poly.pdbx_strand_id
1 'polypeptide(L)'
;MVLNIPVRENKRLEAVVARVNEHVTLNTYWYCSNINAIDRLGINDHGPVHIRIVANLALKILRMLMEAGVQPSVAKDHKLTKDDAEVIVVLAACLHDIGHIVHRTNHEPFSVALAADLLPDLLKDIYAERERAIITAEVLHAVYAHETEIEPLTVEAGVVKIADALDMEEGRARIPFKTGSMTIHAVSALAIEDVQLRKGEKRPICIEIKMANSAGIFQIDNLLKEKLKHSGLAEYFEIRAEIAGEEKKLLERYEL
;
A
#
# COMPACT_ATOMS: atom_id res chain seq x y z
N MET A 1 0.95 17.77 -1.11
CA MET A 1 -0.31 17.16 -0.61
C MET A 1 -0.04 16.69 0.81
N VAL A 2 -1.04 16.70 1.70
CA VAL A 2 -0.87 16.31 3.12
C VAL A 2 -1.32 14.85 3.29
N LEU A 3 -0.48 14.04 3.93
CA LEU A 3 -0.84 12.73 4.49
C LEU A 3 -1.84 12.96 5.62
N ASN A 4 -3.07 12.50 5.40
CA ASN A 4 -4.15 12.57 6.38
C ASN A 4 -4.67 11.16 6.64
N ILE A 5 -4.44 10.67 7.86
CA ILE A 5 -4.81 9.33 8.31
C ILE A 5 -5.38 9.42 9.74
N PRO A 6 -6.28 8.51 10.16
CA PRO A 6 -6.87 8.55 11.49
C PRO A 6 -5.90 8.08 12.57
N VAL A 7 -5.15 9.01 13.18
CA VAL A 7 -4.14 8.70 14.22
C VAL A 7 -4.75 8.26 15.57
N ARG A 8 -6.02 8.57 15.83
CA ARG A 8 -6.72 8.28 17.10
C ARG A 8 -5.92 8.81 18.31
N GLU A 9 -5.68 7.99 19.33
CA GLU A 9 -4.96 8.37 20.56
C GLU A 9 -3.44 8.11 20.47
N ASN A 10 -2.95 7.59 19.33
CA ASN A 10 -1.55 7.23 19.14
C ASN A 10 -0.69 8.47 18.87
N LYS A 11 -0.16 9.06 19.94
CA LYS A 11 0.69 10.27 19.88
C LYS A 11 1.98 10.08 19.10
N ARG A 12 2.53 8.85 19.05
CA ARG A 12 3.74 8.57 18.28
C ARG A 12 3.44 8.61 16.79
N LEU A 13 2.33 8.01 16.39
CA LEU A 13 1.85 8.08 15.01
C LEU A 13 1.50 9.51 14.61
N GLU A 14 0.86 10.28 15.48
CA GLU A 14 0.59 11.70 15.25
C GLU A 14 1.88 12.49 14.97
N ALA A 15 2.91 12.32 15.79
CA ALA A 15 4.21 12.96 15.60
C ALA A 15 4.91 12.52 14.29
N VAL A 16 4.84 11.22 13.95
CA VAL A 16 5.37 10.70 12.68
C VAL A 16 4.64 11.31 11.48
N VAL A 17 3.31 11.36 11.50
CA VAL A 17 2.50 11.95 10.41
C VAL A 17 2.82 13.43 10.23
N ALA A 18 2.96 14.19 11.32
CA ALA A 18 3.38 15.59 11.26
C ALA A 18 4.75 15.74 10.56
N ARG A 19 5.74 14.91 10.93
CA ARG A 19 7.05 14.94 10.29
C ARG A 19 7.04 14.54 8.83
N VAL A 20 6.33 13.48 8.47
CA VAL A 20 6.17 13.08 7.06
C VAL A 20 5.61 14.24 6.24
N ASN A 21 4.61 14.95 6.77
CA ASN A 21 4.00 16.11 6.12
C ASN A 21 4.96 17.30 5.96
N GLU A 22 5.87 17.50 6.91
CA GLU A 22 6.86 18.59 6.89
C GLU A 22 8.16 18.21 6.17
N HIS A 23 8.40 16.92 5.91
CA HIS A 23 9.66 16.43 5.38
C HIS A 23 9.81 16.75 3.88
N VAL A 24 10.54 17.81 3.56
CA VAL A 24 10.70 18.30 2.18
C VAL A 24 11.23 17.21 1.25
N THR A 25 12.33 16.53 1.60
CA THR A 25 12.94 15.50 0.74
C THR A 25 11.99 14.36 0.40
N LEU A 26 11.33 13.75 1.39
CA LEU A 26 10.36 12.68 1.18
C LEU A 26 9.22 13.13 0.26
N ASN A 27 8.64 14.30 0.51
CA ASN A 27 7.57 14.83 -0.33
C ASN A 27 8.03 15.10 -1.77
N THR A 28 9.28 15.55 -1.95
CA THR A 28 9.90 15.70 -3.28
C THR A 28 10.13 14.34 -3.94
N TYR A 29 10.52 13.30 -3.18
CA TYR A 29 10.66 11.95 -3.73
C TYR A 29 9.33 11.40 -4.22
N TRP A 30 8.23 11.54 -3.48
CA TRP A 30 6.91 11.15 -3.99
C TRP A 30 6.55 11.85 -5.28
N TYR A 31 6.85 13.15 -5.40
CA TYR A 31 6.63 13.90 -6.64
C TYR A 31 7.47 13.34 -7.79
N CYS A 32 8.77 13.14 -7.58
CA CYS A 32 9.68 12.60 -8.59
C CYS A 32 9.34 11.16 -9.00
N SER A 33 8.99 10.30 -8.05
CA SER A 33 8.48 8.94 -8.31
C SER A 33 7.26 8.98 -9.23
N ASN A 34 6.36 9.93 -8.98
CA ASN A 34 5.15 10.06 -9.79
C ASN A 34 5.43 10.53 -11.22
N ILE A 35 6.36 11.47 -11.41
CA ILE A 35 6.80 11.89 -12.75
C ILE A 35 7.42 10.72 -13.50
N ASN A 36 8.20 9.87 -12.82
CA ASN A 36 8.76 8.68 -13.44
C ASN A 36 7.67 7.68 -13.81
N ALA A 37 6.67 7.47 -12.96
CA ALA A 37 5.57 6.56 -13.21
C ALA A 37 4.64 7.04 -14.34
N ILE A 38 4.05 8.23 -14.20
CA ILE A 38 3.03 8.72 -15.12
C ILE A 38 3.68 9.27 -16.39
N ASP A 39 4.49 10.33 -16.28
CA ASP A 39 4.96 11.08 -17.44
C ASP A 39 6.00 10.33 -18.28
N ARG A 40 6.87 9.53 -17.65
CA ARG A 40 7.96 8.83 -18.36
C ARG A 40 7.62 7.40 -18.74
N LEU A 41 6.91 6.67 -17.88
CA LEU A 41 6.58 5.25 -18.09
C LEU A 41 5.14 5.00 -18.52
N GLY A 42 4.24 5.99 -18.39
CA GLY A 42 2.84 5.85 -18.80
C GLY A 42 2.06 4.83 -17.98
N ILE A 43 2.43 4.63 -16.71
CA ILE A 43 1.75 3.73 -15.76
C ILE A 43 0.95 4.52 -14.71
N ASN A 44 0.25 3.81 -13.83
CA ASN A 44 -0.53 4.42 -12.75
C ASN A 44 0.35 5.26 -11.80
N ASP A 45 -0.30 6.21 -11.11
CA ASP A 45 0.33 7.07 -10.08
C ASP A 45 1.08 6.22 -9.06
N HIS A 46 2.30 6.62 -8.71
CA HIS A 46 3.08 6.09 -7.58
C HIS A 46 3.54 7.28 -6.72
N GLY A 47 2.63 8.25 -6.58
CA GLY A 47 2.87 9.55 -6.00
C GLY A 47 2.14 9.75 -4.67
N PRO A 48 2.00 11.01 -4.22
CA PRO A 48 1.40 11.30 -2.92
C PRO A 48 0.00 10.69 -2.73
N VAL A 49 -0.83 10.66 -3.80
CA VAL A 49 -2.20 10.14 -3.73
C VAL A 49 -2.20 8.64 -3.40
N HIS A 50 -1.42 7.85 -4.14
CA HIS A 50 -1.18 6.44 -3.87
C HIS A 50 -0.74 6.20 -2.43
N ILE A 51 0.33 6.89 -2.01
CA ILE A 51 0.89 6.71 -0.66
C ILE A 51 -0.14 6.96 0.44
N ARG A 52 -0.99 7.98 0.28
CA ARG A 52 -2.06 8.27 1.24
C ARG A 52 -3.11 7.15 1.29
N ILE A 53 -3.47 6.56 0.15
CA ILE A 53 -4.43 5.45 0.08
C ILE A 53 -3.86 4.22 0.78
N VAL A 54 -2.64 3.82 0.40
CA VAL A 54 -1.95 2.66 0.99
C VAL A 54 -1.76 2.83 2.49
N ALA A 55 -1.34 4.00 2.97
CA ALA A 55 -1.19 4.25 4.41
C ALA A 55 -2.52 4.13 5.18
N ASN A 56 -3.63 4.64 4.62
CA ASN A 56 -4.95 4.49 5.23
C ASN A 56 -5.42 3.03 5.26
N LEU A 57 -5.24 2.31 4.14
CA LEU A 57 -5.60 0.90 4.02
C LEU A 57 -4.78 0.04 4.97
N ALA A 58 -3.45 0.22 5.01
CA ALA A 58 -2.56 -0.50 5.89
C ALA A 58 -2.95 -0.32 7.37
N LEU A 59 -3.20 0.92 7.79
CA LEU A 59 -3.63 1.20 9.16
C LEU A 59 -5.00 0.57 9.48
N LYS A 60 -5.95 0.62 8.52
CA LYS A 60 -7.27 0.00 8.68
C LYS A 60 -7.17 -1.52 8.78
N ILE A 61 -6.40 -2.16 7.91
CA ILE A 61 -6.17 -3.61 7.91
C ILE A 61 -5.53 -4.06 9.21
N LEU A 62 -4.42 -3.41 9.64
CA LEU A 62 -3.73 -3.77 10.87
C LEU A 62 -4.69 -3.72 12.06
N ARG A 63 -5.50 -2.66 12.16
CA ARG A 63 -6.51 -2.52 13.23
C ARG A 63 -7.58 -3.61 13.18
N MET A 64 -8.08 -3.95 11.99
CA MET A 64 -9.05 -5.05 11.84
C MET A 64 -8.47 -6.41 12.22
N LEU A 65 -7.21 -6.68 11.87
CA LEU A 65 -6.49 -7.89 12.29
C LEU A 65 -6.31 -7.93 13.82
N MET A 66 -5.92 -6.81 14.43
CA MET A 66 -5.80 -6.70 15.89
C MET A 66 -7.14 -6.87 16.61
N GLU A 67 -8.24 -6.36 16.06
CA GLU A 67 -9.60 -6.60 16.55
C GLU A 67 -9.98 -8.08 16.49
N ALA A 68 -9.46 -8.81 15.49
CA ALA A 68 -9.66 -10.25 15.32
C ALA A 68 -8.70 -11.11 16.16
N GLY A 69 -7.86 -10.50 16.99
CA GLY A 69 -6.93 -11.22 17.88
C GLY A 69 -5.57 -11.52 17.27
N VAL A 70 -5.27 -11.07 16.04
CA VAL A 70 -3.93 -11.19 15.46
C VAL A 70 -2.97 -10.28 16.20
N GLN A 71 -1.88 -10.85 16.71
CA GLN A 71 -0.85 -10.11 17.42
C GLN A 71 0.17 -9.53 16.42
N PRO A 72 0.45 -8.21 16.42
CA PRO A 72 1.52 -7.63 15.61
C PRO A 72 2.88 -8.23 15.96
N SER A 73 3.75 -8.44 14.95
CA SER A 73 5.05 -9.08 15.16
C SER A 73 5.94 -8.23 16.05
N VAL A 74 5.91 -6.90 15.92
CA VAL A 74 6.74 -6.02 16.76
C VAL A 74 6.41 -6.16 18.24
N ALA A 75 5.13 -6.40 18.57
CA ALA A 75 4.69 -6.60 19.94
C ALA A 75 5.07 -7.99 20.47
N LYS A 76 4.97 -9.01 19.61
CA LYS A 76 5.32 -10.40 19.93
C LYS A 76 6.83 -10.56 20.14
N ASP A 77 7.63 -10.07 19.21
CA ASP A 77 9.05 -10.41 19.08
C ASP A 77 9.95 -9.42 19.83
N HIS A 78 9.56 -8.14 19.88
CA HIS A 78 10.39 -7.07 20.46
C HIS A 78 9.81 -6.46 21.75
N LYS A 79 8.62 -6.90 22.17
CA LYS A 79 7.87 -6.39 23.33
C LYS A 79 7.53 -4.89 23.20
N LEU A 80 7.38 -4.40 21.97
CA LEU A 80 6.81 -3.09 21.70
C LEU A 80 5.28 -3.15 21.75
N THR A 81 4.62 -2.03 21.45
CA THR A 81 3.18 -1.88 21.60
C THR A 81 2.45 -1.97 20.25
N LYS A 82 1.12 -2.12 20.31
CA LYS A 82 0.26 -2.03 19.11
C LYS A 82 0.39 -0.68 18.41
N ASP A 83 0.61 0.39 19.18
CA ASP A 83 0.82 1.73 18.65
C ASP A 83 2.10 1.83 17.81
N ASP A 84 3.13 1.06 18.16
CA ASP A 84 4.39 1.00 17.42
C ASP A 84 4.22 0.23 16.10
N ALA A 85 3.36 -0.80 16.08
CA ALA A 85 2.98 -1.51 14.85
C ALA A 85 2.25 -0.57 13.86
N GLU A 86 1.38 0.33 14.36
CA GLU A 86 0.74 1.34 13.53
C GLU A 86 1.75 2.31 12.90
N VAL A 87 2.80 2.69 13.65
CA VAL A 87 3.90 3.51 13.13
C VAL A 87 4.67 2.77 12.03
N ILE A 88 4.97 1.49 12.23
CA ILE A 88 5.69 0.67 11.24
C ILE A 88 4.91 0.61 9.92
N VAL A 89 3.63 0.21 9.95
CA VAL A 89 2.86 0.04 8.70
C VAL A 89 2.65 1.36 7.97
N VAL A 90 2.50 2.48 8.70
CA VAL A 90 2.36 3.81 8.09
C VAL A 90 3.67 4.28 7.48
N LEU A 91 4.79 4.16 8.19
CA LEU A 91 6.11 4.54 7.64
C LEU A 91 6.48 3.67 6.43
N ALA A 92 6.26 2.36 6.50
CA ALA A 92 6.49 1.46 5.39
C ALA A 92 5.63 1.84 4.17
N ALA A 93 4.33 2.10 4.36
CA ALA A 93 3.47 2.60 3.29
C ALA A 93 3.97 3.94 2.72
N CYS A 94 4.48 4.85 3.55
CA CYS A 94 5.05 6.13 3.10
C CYS A 94 6.34 6.00 2.28
N LEU A 95 7.08 4.90 2.46
CA LEU A 95 8.43 4.75 1.93
C LEU A 95 8.55 3.65 0.86
N HIS A 96 7.56 2.77 0.71
CA HIS A 96 7.70 1.56 -0.11
C HIS A 96 8.04 1.81 -1.59
N ASP A 97 7.57 2.94 -2.14
CA ASP A 97 7.67 3.27 -3.56
C ASP A 97 8.67 4.40 -3.90
N ILE A 98 9.41 4.92 -2.92
CA ILE A 98 10.32 6.04 -3.18
C ILE A 98 11.48 5.67 -4.10
N GLY A 99 11.81 4.39 -4.26
CA GLY A 99 12.78 3.88 -5.21
C GLY A 99 12.43 4.15 -6.67
N HIS A 100 11.17 4.48 -6.96
CA HIS A 100 10.76 4.94 -8.28
C HIS A 100 11.50 6.22 -8.72
N ILE A 101 12.09 7.02 -7.82
CA ILE A 101 12.96 8.15 -8.21
C ILE A 101 14.18 7.70 -9.01
N VAL A 102 14.64 6.46 -8.80
CA VAL A 102 15.77 5.84 -9.50
C VAL A 102 15.26 5.17 -10.77
N HIS A 103 14.40 4.15 -10.63
CA HIS A 103 13.80 3.41 -11.73
C HIS A 103 12.65 2.52 -11.22
N ARG A 104 11.75 2.09 -12.12
CA ARG A 104 10.68 1.11 -11.78
C ARG A 104 11.24 -0.28 -11.51
N THR A 105 12.18 -0.73 -12.32
CA THR A 105 12.88 -1.99 -12.11
C THR A 105 13.68 -1.91 -10.82
N ASN A 106 13.46 -2.86 -9.91
CA ASN A 106 14.11 -2.93 -8.60
C ASN A 106 13.81 -1.69 -7.73
N HIS A 107 12.64 -1.07 -7.86
CA HIS A 107 12.28 0.07 -7.01
C HIS A 107 12.27 -0.33 -5.53
N GLU A 108 11.97 -1.57 -5.19
CA GLU A 108 11.89 -2.08 -3.83
C GLU A 108 13.24 -2.01 -3.08
N PRO A 109 14.36 -2.60 -3.59
CA PRO A 109 15.66 -2.42 -2.94
C PRO A 109 16.18 -0.97 -2.98
N PHE A 110 15.81 -0.17 -3.98
CA PHE A 110 16.13 1.27 -3.95
C PHE A 110 15.34 2.00 -2.85
N SER A 111 14.07 1.67 -2.66
CA SER A 111 13.24 2.17 -1.57
C SER A 111 13.83 1.84 -0.22
N VAL A 112 14.34 0.62 -0.02
CA VAL A 112 15.04 0.23 1.23
C VAL A 112 16.23 1.15 1.50
N ALA A 113 17.08 1.39 0.50
CA ALA A 113 18.27 2.23 0.65
C ALA A 113 17.91 3.69 1.00
N LEU A 114 16.92 4.26 0.30
CA LEU A 114 16.45 5.62 0.54
C LEU A 114 15.71 5.75 1.88
N ALA A 115 14.91 4.74 2.24
CA ALA A 115 14.19 4.70 3.51
C ALA A 115 15.15 4.67 4.70
N ALA A 116 16.26 3.92 4.60
CA ALA A 116 17.27 3.85 5.65
C ALA A 116 17.92 5.22 5.96
N ASP A 117 18.02 6.10 4.96
CA ASP A 117 18.53 7.46 5.11
C ASP A 117 17.51 8.42 5.73
N LEU A 118 16.22 8.25 5.42
CA LEU A 118 15.13 9.13 5.91
C LEU A 118 14.61 8.76 7.31
N LEU A 119 14.62 7.47 7.66
CA LEU A 119 14.05 6.96 8.91
C LEU A 119 14.66 7.57 10.19
N PRO A 120 15.98 7.82 10.28
CA PRO A 120 16.58 8.47 11.45
C PRO A 120 15.92 9.81 11.78
N ASP A 121 15.66 10.65 10.77
CA ASP A 121 15.04 11.96 10.95
C ASP A 121 13.54 11.85 11.25
N LEU A 122 12.85 10.95 10.55
CA LEU A 122 11.41 10.71 10.78
C LEU A 122 11.12 10.21 12.20
N LEU A 123 12.03 9.42 12.80
CA LEU A 123 11.86 8.79 14.11
C LEU A 123 12.58 9.50 15.27
N LYS A 124 13.42 10.51 14.98
CA LYS A 124 14.22 11.25 15.96
C LYS A 124 13.39 11.73 17.14
N ASP A 125 13.84 11.69 18.39
CA ASP A 125 13.08 12.22 19.55
C ASP A 125 11.66 11.61 19.81
N ILE A 126 11.18 10.65 19.01
CA ILE A 126 9.94 9.89 19.28
C ILE A 126 10.28 8.59 20.02
N TYR A 127 11.41 7.99 19.65
CA TYR A 127 11.89 6.73 20.19
C TYR A 127 13.32 6.87 20.71
N ALA A 128 13.62 6.12 21.78
CA ALA A 128 15.01 5.90 22.18
C ALA A 128 15.74 5.03 21.14
N GLU A 129 17.06 4.98 21.23
CA GLU A 129 17.93 4.41 20.20
C GLU A 129 17.58 2.96 19.85
N ARG A 130 17.32 2.13 20.86
CA ARG A 130 16.96 0.73 20.69
C ARG A 130 15.63 0.58 19.93
N GLU A 131 14.59 1.25 20.38
CA GLU A 131 13.26 1.19 19.75
C GLU A 131 13.30 1.74 18.33
N ARG A 132 14.06 2.82 18.09
CA ARG A 132 14.27 3.37 16.75
C ARG A 132 14.93 2.36 15.83
N ALA A 133 15.98 1.65 16.29
CA ALA A 133 16.65 0.63 15.49
C ALA A 133 15.71 -0.54 15.13
N ILE A 134 14.89 -0.98 16.08
CA ILE A 134 13.87 -2.03 15.86
C ILE A 134 12.85 -1.57 14.82
N ILE A 135 12.25 -0.39 15.01
CA ILE A 135 11.25 0.15 14.08
C ILE A 135 11.84 0.34 12.69
N THR A 136 13.08 0.84 12.59
CA THR A 136 13.78 0.93 11.31
C THR A 136 13.90 -0.43 10.64
N ALA A 137 14.34 -1.46 11.36
CA ALA A 137 14.46 -2.81 10.79
C ALA A 137 13.11 -3.35 10.28
N GLU A 138 12.04 -3.19 11.06
CA GLU A 138 10.69 -3.63 10.69
C GLU A 138 10.12 -2.85 9.49
N VAL A 139 10.36 -1.54 9.43
CA VAL A 139 9.94 -0.72 8.29
C VAL A 139 10.70 -1.11 7.02
N LEU A 140 12.02 -1.28 7.09
CA LEU A 140 12.81 -1.67 5.92
C LEU A 140 12.42 -3.06 5.40
N HIS A 141 12.14 -3.99 6.30
CA HIS A 141 11.63 -5.31 5.94
C HIS A 141 10.27 -5.21 5.22
N ALA A 142 9.33 -4.43 5.76
CA ALA A 142 8.04 -4.20 5.13
C ALA A 142 8.14 -3.49 3.76
N VAL A 143 9.07 -2.53 3.64
CA VAL A 143 9.39 -1.85 2.38
C VAL A 143 9.98 -2.80 1.35
N TYR A 144 10.76 -3.81 1.72
CA TYR A 144 11.24 -4.78 0.74
C TYR A 144 10.16 -5.82 0.39
N ALA A 145 9.48 -6.33 1.42
CA ALA A 145 8.52 -7.42 1.29
C ALA A 145 7.16 -7.01 0.70
N HIS A 146 6.96 -5.75 0.30
CA HIS A 146 5.77 -5.38 -0.47
C HIS A 146 5.83 -5.90 -1.93
N GLU A 147 7.02 -6.28 -2.40
CA GLU A 147 7.22 -7.01 -3.66
C GLU A 147 6.40 -8.31 -3.65
N THR A 148 5.82 -8.69 -4.78
CA THR A 148 4.84 -9.79 -4.87
C THR A 148 5.40 -11.14 -4.45
N GLU A 149 6.59 -11.51 -4.93
CA GLU A 149 7.26 -12.81 -4.70
C GLU A 149 8.02 -12.89 -3.36
N ILE A 150 8.36 -11.76 -2.75
CA ILE A 150 9.03 -11.74 -1.44
C ILE A 150 8.04 -12.02 -0.31
N GLU A 151 8.11 -13.19 0.31
CA GLU A 151 7.27 -13.53 1.47
C GLU A 151 7.57 -12.66 2.70
N PRO A 152 6.57 -11.94 3.25
CA PRO A 152 6.71 -11.18 4.48
C PRO A 152 6.96 -12.08 5.69
N LEU A 153 7.98 -11.73 6.48
CA LEU A 153 8.28 -12.38 7.76
C LEU A 153 7.49 -11.80 8.96
N THR A 154 6.75 -10.71 8.76
CA THR A 154 6.01 -10.02 9.83
C THR A 154 4.59 -9.69 9.40
N VAL A 155 3.70 -9.58 10.39
CA VAL A 155 2.30 -9.18 10.16
C VAL A 155 2.26 -7.80 9.50
N GLU A 156 3.07 -6.87 9.99
CA GLU A 156 3.17 -5.51 9.50
C GLU A 156 3.57 -5.46 8.02
N ALA A 157 4.55 -6.25 7.60
CA ALA A 157 4.96 -6.35 6.20
C ALA A 157 3.86 -6.99 5.32
N GLY A 158 3.18 -8.03 5.80
CA GLY A 158 2.03 -8.62 5.12
C GLY A 158 0.87 -7.63 4.94
N VAL A 159 0.63 -6.78 5.95
CA VAL A 159 -0.38 -5.72 5.88
C VAL A 159 -0.05 -4.70 4.79
N VAL A 160 1.20 -4.24 4.72
CA VAL A 160 1.63 -3.26 3.70
C VAL A 160 1.51 -3.86 2.29
N LYS A 161 1.92 -5.12 2.09
CA LYS A 161 1.76 -5.83 0.82
C LYS A 161 0.30 -5.86 0.35
N ILE A 162 -0.64 -6.21 1.24
CA ILE A 162 -2.07 -6.26 0.90
C ILE A 162 -2.61 -4.86 0.66
N ALA A 163 -2.23 -3.88 1.49
CA ALA A 163 -2.70 -2.51 1.36
C ALA A 163 -2.33 -1.88 0.01
N ASP A 164 -1.11 -2.12 -0.46
CA ASP A 164 -0.66 -1.70 -1.79
C ASP A 164 -1.48 -2.38 -2.90
N ALA A 165 -1.71 -3.69 -2.78
CA ALA A 165 -2.50 -4.45 -3.75
C ALA A 165 -3.94 -3.95 -3.90
N LEU A 166 -4.52 -3.36 -2.85
CA LEU A 166 -5.91 -2.91 -2.82
C LEU A 166 -6.14 -1.56 -3.52
N ASP A 167 -5.09 -0.82 -3.84
CA ASP A 167 -5.17 0.48 -4.50
C ASP A 167 -5.31 0.34 -6.03
N MET A 168 -6.39 -0.29 -6.45
CA MET A 168 -6.63 -0.71 -7.85
C MET A 168 -7.88 -0.07 -8.50
N GLU A 169 -8.49 0.93 -7.85
CA GLU A 169 -9.71 1.59 -8.33
C GLU A 169 -9.50 2.42 -9.62
N GLU A 170 -10.55 2.53 -10.43
CA GLU A 170 -10.53 3.14 -11.77
C GLU A 170 -10.00 4.58 -11.80
N GLY A 171 -10.19 5.34 -10.71
CA GLY A 171 -9.74 6.73 -10.60
C GLY A 171 -8.25 6.89 -10.91
N ARG A 172 -7.47 5.84 -10.68
CA ARG A 172 -6.01 5.78 -10.87
C ARG A 172 -5.59 5.46 -12.29
N ALA A 173 -6.40 4.72 -13.03
CA ALA A 173 -6.11 4.32 -14.40
C ALA A 173 -6.58 5.34 -15.45
N ARG A 174 -7.39 6.34 -15.05
CA ARG A 174 -7.95 7.35 -15.97
C ARG A 174 -6.92 8.22 -16.67
N ILE A 175 -5.83 8.60 -16.00
CA ILE A 175 -4.80 9.47 -16.60
C ILE A 175 -3.98 8.69 -17.65
N PRO A 176 -3.36 7.53 -17.32
CA PRO A 176 -2.61 6.74 -18.30
C PRO A 176 -3.45 6.31 -19.52
N PHE A 177 -4.72 5.98 -19.30
CA PHE A 177 -5.63 5.60 -20.38
C PHE A 177 -5.86 6.75 -21.36
N LYS A 178 -6.04 7.98 -20.86
CA LYS A 178 -6.22 9.18 -21.70
C LYS A 178 -4.97 9.58 -22.46
N THR A 179 -3.78 9.27 -21.94
CA THR A 179 -2.50 9.55 -22.61
C THR A 179 -2.11 8.49 -23.65
N GLY A 180 -2.99 7.51 -23.92
CA GLY A 180 -2.81 6.52 -24.99
C GLY A 180 -2.11 5.23 -24.56
N SER A 181 -1.78 5.05 -23.27
CA SER A 181 -1.21 3.81 -22.75
C SER A 181 -2.29 2.74 -22.57
N MET A 182 -2.73 2.14 -23.66
CA MET A 182 -3.72 1.06 -23.66
C MET A 182 -3.09 -0.29 -23.29
N THR A 183 -2.86 -0.52 -22.00
CA THR A 183 -2.42 -1.83 -21.47
C THR A 183 -3.58 -2.63 -20.87
N ILE A 184 -3.46 -3.96 -20.82
CA ILE A 184 -4.45 -4.81 -20.13
C ILE A 184 -4.63 -4.41 -18.66
N HIS A 185 -3.56 -3.92 -18.02
CA HIS A 185 -3.59 -3.42 -16.65
C HIS A 185 -4.45 -2.15 -16.52
N ALA A 186 -4.30 -1.19 -17.44
CA ALA A 186 -5.13 0.02 -17.45
C ALA A 186 -6.62 -0.31 -17.68
N VAL A 187 -6.93 -1.20 -18.62
CA VAL A 187 -8.31 -1.60 -18.93
C VAL A 187 -8.97 -2.32 -17.75
N SER A 188 -8.28 -3.28 -17.16
CA SER A 188 -8.81 -4.04 -16.03
C SER A 188 -8.95 -3.18 -14.77
N ALA A 189 -8.06 -2.22 -14.52
CA ALA A 189 -8.21 -1.25 -13.43
C ALA A 189 -9.41 -0.30 -13.65
N LEU A 190 -9.68 0.11 -14.90
CA LEU A 190 -10.89 0.90 -15.23
C LEU A 190 -12.19 0.13 -15.00
N ALA A 191 -12.14 -1.20 -14.88
CA ALA A 191 -13.30 -2.00 -14.53
C ALA A 191 -13.60 -2.01 -13.03
N ILE A 192 -12.68 -1.59 -12.15
CA ILE A 192 -12.86 -1.60 -10.70
C ILE A 192 -13.43 -0.25 -10.26
N GLU A 193 -14.70 -0.23 -9.84
CA GLU A 193 -15.37 1.02 -9.43
C GLU A 193 -15.06 1.41 -7.98
N ASP A 194 -15.01 0.42 -7.07
CA ASP A 194 -14.92 0.66 -5.62
C ASP A 194 -14.37 -0.58 -4.92
N VAL A 195 -13.41 -0.38 -4.01
CA VAL A 195 -12.81 -1.43 -3.18
C VAL A 195 -13.02 -1.10 -1.72
N GLN A 196 -13.74 -1.96 -1.00
CA GLN A 196 -14.10 -1.72 0.40
C GLN A 196 -13.64 -2.84 1.32
N LEU A 197 -13.05 -2.44 2.45
CA LEU A 197 -12.76 -3.33 3.57
C LEU A 197 -13.92 -3.34 4.57
N ARG A 198 -14.50 -4.51 4.79
CA ARG A 198 -15.59 -4.79 5.74
C ARG A 198 -15.22 -5.92 6.69
N LYS A 199 -15.96 -6.07 7.79
CA LYS A 199 -15.90 -7.29 8.61
C LYS A 199 -16.49 -8.43 7.79
N GLY A 200 -15.74 -9.52 7.64
CA GLY A 200 -16.20 -10.67 6.87
C GLY A 200 -17.10 -11.60 7.66
N GLU A 201 -17.78 -12.50 6.94
CA GLU A 201 -18.69 -13.48 7.55
C GLU A 201 -17.98 -14.81 7.86
N LYS A 202 -17.06 -15.25 6.99
CA LYS A 202 -16.31 -16.50 7.15
C LYS A 202 -14.89 -16.25 7.67
N ARG A 203 -14.30 -15.12 7.27
CA ARG A 203 -12.98 -14.66 7.70
C ARG A 203 -13.07 -13.25 8.29
N PRO A 204 -12.15 -12.83 9.17
CA PRO A 204 -12.26 -11.55 9.86
C PRO A 204 -12.40 -10.33 8.95
N ILE A 205 -11.76 -10.34 7.78
CA ILE A 205 -11.75 -9.23 6.83
C ILE A 205 -12.35 -9.68 5.50
N CYS A 206 -13.33 -8.92 4.99
CA CYS A 206 -13.84 -9.06 3.63
C CYS A 206 -13.38 -7.89 2.77
N ILE A 207 -12.79 -8.21 1.61
CA ILE A 207 -12.51 -7.27 0.53
C ILE A 207 -13.69 -7.35 -0.43
N GLU A 208 -14.54 -6.34 -0.43
CA GLU A 208 -15.66 -6.18 -1.35
C GLU A 208 -15.19 -5.35 -2.56
N ILE A 209 -15.37 -5.88 -3.76
CA ILE A 209 -14.92 -5.26 -5.01
C ILE A 209 -16.13 -5.11 -5.93
N LYS A 210 -16.48 -3.87 -6.25
CA LYS A 210 -17.50 -3.56 -7.24
C LYS A 210 -16.85 -3.30 -8.58
N MET A 211 -17.38 -3.96 -9.60
CA MET A 211 -16.85 -3.88 -10.94
C MET A 211 -17.91 -3.38 -11.94
N ALA A 212 -17.47 -2.56 -12.87
CA ALA A 212 -18.26 -2.11 -14.02
C ALA A 212 -18.43 -3.21 -15.08
N ASN A 213 -17.49 -4.17 -15.12
CA ASN A 213 -17.49 -5.31 -16.06
C ASN A 213 -16.49 -6.39 -15.60
N SER A 214 -16.55 -7.53 -16.28
CA SER A 214 -15.75 -8.72 -15.98
C SER A 214 -14.23 -8.58 -16.19
N ALA A 215 -13.74 -7.56 -16.92
CA ALA A 215 -12.29 -7.34 -17.08
C ALA A 215 -11.58 -7.04 -15.76
N GLY A 216 -12.32 -6.58 -14.73
CA GLY A 216 -11.79 -6.33 -13.39
C GLY A 216 -11.26 -7.60 -12.70
N ILE A 217 -11.77 -8.78 -13.09
CA ILE A 217 -11.28 -10.07 -12.58
C ILE A 217 -9.78 -10.23 -12.80
N PHE A 218 -9.23 -9.66 -13.88
CA PHE A 218 -7.80 -9.70 -14.15
C PHE A 218 -6.97 -9.00 -13.06
N GLN A 219 -7.41 -7.85 -12.53
CA GLN A 219 -6.74 -7.19 -11.40
C GLN A 219 -6.84 -8.03 -10.13
N ILE A 220 -8.01 -8.64 -9.89
CA ILE A 220 -8.23 -9.48 -8.72
C ILE A 220 -7.30 -10.69 -8.75
N ASP A 221 -7.23 -11.41 -9.87
CA ASP A 221 -6.42 -12.63 -9.96
C ASP A 221 -4.91 -12.35 -10.06
N ASN A 222 -4.48 -11.36 -10.84
CA ASN A 222 -3.03 -11.17 -11.12
C ASN A 222 -2.33 -10.22 -10.15
N LEU A 223 -3.06 -9.33 -9.46
CA LEU A 223 -2.47 -8.42 -8.49
C LEU A 223 -2.87 -8.81 -7.06
N LEU A 224 -4.17 -8.74 -6.75
CA LEU A 224 -4.64 -8.89 -5.39
C LEU A 224 -4.41 -10.30 -4.84
N LYS A 225 -4.79 -11.32 -5.60
CA LYS A 225 -4.74 -12.71 -5.15
C LYS A 225 -3.31 -13.20 -4.98
N GLU A 226 -2.40 -12.85 -5.88
CA GLU A 226 -0.98 -13.19 -5.75
C GLU A 226 -0.36 -12.50 -4.52
N LYS A 227 -0.57 -11.18 -4.36
CA LYS A 227 -0.08 -10.47 -3.17
C LYS A 227 -0.69 -10.99 -1.87
N LEU A 228 -1.98 -11.33 -1.87
CA LEU A 228 -2.66 -11.91 -0.71
C LEU A 228 -2.11 -13.29 -0.37
N LYS A 229 -1.90 -14.16 -1.36
CA LYS A 229 -1.34 -15.50 -1.18
C LYS A 229 0.07 -15.44 -0.59
N HIS A 230 0.92 -14.56 -1.10
CA HIS A 230 2.29 -14.37 -0.62
C HIS A 230 2.39 -13.37 0.55
N SER A 231 1.29 -13.02 1.24
CA SER A 231 1.30 -12.06 2.36
C SER A 231 1.55 -12.71 3.73
N GLY A 232 1.38 -14.03 3.83
CA GLY A 232 1.31 -14.73 5.13
C GLY A 232 0.01 -14.46 5.92
N LEU A 233 -0.92 -13.68 5.37
CA LEU A 233 -2.18 -13.30 6.03
C LEU A 233 -3.43 -13.78 5.28
N ALA A 234 -3.28 -14.56 4.21
CA ALA A 234 -4.38 -14.98 3.33
C ALA A 234 -5.57 -15.61 4.07
N GLU A 235 -5.32 -16.33 5.17
CA GLU A 235 -6.35 -16.99 5.98
C GLU A 235 -7.32 -16.02 6.67
N TYR A 236 -6.94 -14.76 6.85
CA TYR A 236 -7.76 -13.73 7.50
C TYR A 236 -8.68 -12.96 6.55
N PHE A 237 -8.57 -13.20 5.24
CA PHE A 237 -9.26 -12.44 4.21
C PHE A 237 -10.18 -13.30 3.35
N GLU A 238 -11.40 -12.83 3.13
CA GLU A 238 -12.29 -13.31 2.06
C GLU A 238 -12.45 -12.21 0.99
N ILE A 239 -12.58 -12.60 -0.28
CA ILE A 239 -12.80 -11.66 -1.39
C ILE A 239 -14.21 -11.90 -1.94
N ARG A 240 -14.98 -10.82 -2.09
CA ARG A 240 -16.29 -10.81 -2.75
C ARG A 240 -16.22 -9.81 -3.89
N ALA A 241 -16.40 -10.28 -5.12
CA ALA A 241 -16.40 -9.42 -6.31
C ALA A 241 -17.75 -9.54 -7.02
N GLU A 242 -18.34 -8.39 -7.34
CA GLU A 242 -19.65 -8.31 -8.00
C GLU A 242 -19.65 -7.28 -9.12
N ILE A 243 -20.44 -7.56 -10.16
CA ILE A 243 -20.70 -6.60 -11.25
C ILE A 243 -21.99 -5.85 -10.91
N ALA A 244 -21.90 -4.53 -10.80
CA ALA A 244 -23.05 -3.69 -10.46
C ALA A 244 -23.87 -3.36 -11.72
N GLY A 245 -24.90 -4.16 -12.01
CA GLY A 245 -25.83 -3.92 -13.11
C GLY A 245 -25.36 -4.50 -14.46
N GLU A 246 -25.73 -3.85 -15.57
CA GLU A 246 -25.30 -4.27 -16.91
C GLU A 246 -23.81 -3.96 -17.14
N GLU A 247 -23.09 -4.90 -17.74
CA GLU A 247 -21.67 -4.72 -18.02
C GLU A 247 -21.40 -3.55 -18.97
N LYS A 248 -20.51 -2.64 -18.56
CA LYS A 248 -20.10 -1.50 -19.36
C LYS A 248 -18.98 -1.89 -20.32
N LYS A 249 -19.16 -1.57 -21.61
CA LYS A 249 -18.11 -1.71 -22.64
C LYS A 249 -16.97 -0.71 -22.37
N LEU A 250 -15.75 -1.21 -22.16
CA LEU A 250 -14.57 -0.37 -21.90
C LEU A 250 -13.79 0.04 -23.15
N LEU A 251 -13.81 -0.81 -24.19
CA LEU A 251 -13.03 -0.64 -25.40
C LEU A 251 -13.86 -0.99 -26.63
N GLU A 252 -13.69 -0.23 -27.70
CA GLU A 252 -14.33 -0.50 -28.99
C GLU A 252 -13.40 -1.22 -29.97
N ARG A 253 -12.10 -0.93 -29.92
CA ARG A 253 -11.08 -1.45 -30.84
C ARG A 253 -9.74 -1.47 -30.12
N TYR A 254 -8.97 -2.54 -30.34
CA TYR A 254 -7.59 -2.69 -29.87
C TYR A 254 -6.73 -3.11 -31.07
N GLU A 255 -5.66 -2.38 -31.34
CA GLU A 255 -4.74 -2.63 -32.46
C GLU A 255 -3.29 -2.59 -32.00
N LEU A 256 -2.46 -3.42 -32.63
CA LEU A 256 -1.02 -3.52 -32.39
C LEU A 256 -0.24 -2.87 -33.54
#